data_AF-A0A2G4IPD8-F1
#
_entry.id   AF-A0A2G4IPD8-F1
#
_cell.length_a   1.000
_cell.length_b   1.000
_cell.length_c   1.000
_cell.angle_alpha   90.00
_cell.angle_beta   90.00
_cell.angle_gamma   90.00
#
_symmetry.space_group_name_H-M   'P 1'
#
loop_
_entity.id
_entity.type
_entity.pdbx_description
1 polymer ?
#
loop_
_entity_poly.entity_id
_entity_poly.type
_entity_poly.pdbx_seq_one_letter_code
_entity_poly.pdbx_strand_id
1 'polypeptide(L)'
;MAKSSCKLFTNGSCDSPLLTRSCCHNGCEASQRSQCLARGYGPGTKIDYIPVRAPVNGRLFRRMQQSEAILAAGTPLLEIDDPATMENVTDLLSTDAVKVKEHQEVIIEDWGGPQALKGIVRRVEPFGFYKISALGIEEQRVNVIIDFVSPHEEWASLGHGYRVETRVMIELRDNVLKVPESALFRVGSDWDVFRVADDADGGTV
;
A
#
# COMPACT_ATOMS: atom_id res chain seq x y z
N MET A 1 8.82 0.19 16.10
CA MET A 1 8.67 0.55 14.68
C MET A 1 8.66 -0.76 13.89
N ALA A 2 7.62 -1.00 13.10
CA ALA A 2 7.59 -2.13 12.15
C ALA A 2 8.22 -1.67 10.83
N LYS A 3 9.10 -2.48 10.22
CA LYS A 3 9.73 -2.22 8.92
C LYS A 3 9.29 -3.29 7.93
N SER A 4 8.81 -2.90 6.75
CA SER A 4 8.61 -3.84 5.65
C SER A 4 8.79 -3.19 4.27
N SER A 5 8.91 -4.06 3.25
CA SER A 5 9.14 -3.72 1.85
C SER A 5 7.84 -3.90 1.07
N CYS A 6 7.23 -2.80 0.59
CA CYS A 6 5.90 -2.78 -0.04
C CYS A 6 5.90 -2.88 -1.55
N LYS A 7 4.68 -3.04 -2.10
CA LYS A 7 4.32 -2.69 -3.48
C LYS A 7 3.21 -1.65 -3.47
N LEU A 8 3.32 -0.65 -4.33
CA LEU A 8 2.27 0.35 -4.56
C LEU A 8 1.17 -0.17 -5.47
N PHE A 9 -0.08 0.18 -5.16
CA PHE A 9 -1.29 -0.06 -5.94
C PHE A 9 -2.04 1.26 -6.18
N THR A 10 -2.99 1.33 -7.10
CA THR A 10 -3.84 2.51 -7.38
C THR A 10 -5.28 2.22 -7.00
N ASN A 11 -5.97 3.23 -6.44
CA ASN A 11 -7.35 3.09 -6.00
C ASN A 11 -8.29 3.54 -7.13
N GLY A 12 -9.03 2.60 -7.72
CA GLY A 12 -9.96 2.87 -8.82
C GLY A 12 -11.26 3.52 -8.31
N SER A 13 -11.47 4.80 -8.61
CA SER A 13 -12.77 5.47 -8.38
C SER A 13 -13.58 5.54 -9.69
N CYS A 14 -14.81 5.02 -9.65
CA CYS A 14 -15.78 5.12 -10.73
C CYS A 14 -16.69 6.34 -10.49
N ASP A 15 -16.33 7.51 -11.02
CA ASP A 15 -17.24 8.66 -11.09
C ASP A 15 -17.84 8.76 -12.50
N SER A 16 -19.07 8.25 -12.64
CA SER A 16 -19.92 8.47 -13.82
C SER A 16 -21.39 8.58 -13.37
N PRO A 17 -22.10 9.68 -13.68
CA PRO A 17 -23.39 10.01 -13.05
C PRO A 17 -24.62 9.36 -13.74
N LEU A 18 -24.45 8.21 -14.40
CA LEU A 18 -25.57 7.51 -15.05
C LEU A 18 -25.63 6.08 -14.56
N LEU A 19 -26.25 5.83 -13.40
CA LEU A 19 -27.10 4.66 -13.15
C LEU A 19 -27.71 4.68 -11.73
N THR A 20 -29.01 4.44 -11.72
CA THR A 20 -29.92 4.39 -10.58
C THR A 20 -29.51 3.35 -9.54
N ARG A 21 -29.74 3.71 -8.26
CA ARG A 21 -29.63 2.90 -7.04
C ARG A 21 -30.12 1.45 -7.21
N SER A 22 -29.22 0.48 -7.02
CA SER A 22 -29.47 -0.81 -6.36
C SER A 22 -28.26 -1.73 -6.58
N CYS A 23 -27.26 -1.70 -5.69
CA CYS A 23 -26.45 -2.87 -5.31
C CYS A 23 -25.49 -2.49 -4.17
N CYS A 24 -25.92 -2.72 -2.94
CA CYS A 24 -25.05 -2.81 -1.76
C CYS A 24 -24.94 -4.28 -1.35
N HIS A 25 -23.81 -4.94 -1.65
CA HIS A 25 -23.07 -5.85 -0.76
C HIS A 25 -21.95 -6.57 -1.53
N ASN A 26 -20.76 -6.54 -0.95
CA ASN A 26 -19.58 -7.39 -1.20
C ASN A 26 -18.98 -7.39 -2.64
N GLY A 27 -17.81 -6.77 -2.76
CA GLY A 27 -16.81 -7.07 -3.80
C GLY A 27 -17.26 -6.76 -5.23
N CYS A 28 -17.25 -5.49 -5.62
CA CYS A 28 -17.45 -5.11 -7.01
C CYS A 28 -16.08 -4.98 -7.71
N GLU A 29 -15.53 -6.11 -8.18
CA GLU A 29 -14.57 -6.08 -9.29
C GLU A 29 -15.31 -5.50 -10.51
N ALA A 30 -14.95 -4.29 -10.93
CA ALA A 30 -15.54 -3.63 -12.09
C ALA A 30 -15.05 -4.30 -13.40
N SER A 31 -15.43 -5.55 -13.63
CA SER A 31 -15.39 -6.18 -14.95
C SER A 31 -16.65 -5.77 -15.71
N GLN A 32 -16.69 -4.53 -16.20
CA GLN A 32 -17.72 -4.13 -17.15
C GLN A 32 -17.46 -4.84 -18.49
N ARG A 33 -18.16 -5.97 -18.66
CA ARG A 33 -18.21 -6.80 -19.86
C ARG A 33 -18.69 -5.99 -21.06
N SER A 34 -17.77 -5.46 -21.85
CA SER A 34 -18.05 -5.07 -23.23
C SER A 34 -18.19 -6.35 -24.07
N GLN A 35 -19.44 -6.76 -24.33
CA GLN A 35 -19.77 -7.86 -25.24
C GLN A 35 -19.38 -7.47 -26.68
N CYS A 36 -18.24 -7.98 -27.15
CA CYS A 36 -17.90 -7.97 -28.57
C CYS A 36 -18.42 -9.26 -29.23
N LEU A 37 -19.56 -9.17 -29.91
CA LEU A 37 -20.02 -10.21 -30.84
C LEU A 37 -19.27 -10.04 -32.17
N ALA A 38 -18.24 -10.85 -32.42
CA ALA A 38 -17.59 -10.93 -33.73
C ALA A 38 -18.36 -11.92 -34.63
N ARG A 39 -18.92 -11.42 -35.74
CA ARG A 39 -19.53 -12.25 -36.80
C ARG A 39 -18.42 -12.90 -37.64
N GLY A 40 -18.66 -14.15 -38.06
CA GLY A 40 -17.69 -15.06 -38.65
C GLY A 40 -17.02 -14.61 -39.96
N TYR A 41 -15.86 -15.22 -40.22
CA TYR A 41 -14.93 -14.91 -41.30
C TYR A 41 -15.16 -15.84 -42.52
N GLY A 42 -15.33 -15.27 -43.72
CA GLY A 42 -15.40 -15.98 -44.99
C GLY A 42 -14.65 -15.22 -46.11
N PRO A 43 -14.13 -15.90 -47.16
CA PRO A 43 -13.33 -15.27 -48.20
C PRO A 43 -14.19 -14.29 -49.03
N GLY A 44 -13.78 -13.01 -49.07
CA GLY A 44 -14.49 -11.91 -49.74
C GLY A 44 -15.20 -10.92 -48.80
N THR A 45 -15.12 -11.14 -47.48
CA THR A 45 -15.77 -10.28 -46.48
C THR A 45 -14.86 -9.09 -46.12
N LYS A 46 -15.44 -7.89 -46.08
CA LYS A 46 -14.78 -6.66 -45.61
C LYS A 46 -14.26 -6.89 -44.18
N ILE A 47 -12.99 -6.57 -43.93
CA ILE A 47 -12.43 -6.65 -42.57
C ILE A 47 -13.05 -5.49 -41.77
N ASP A 48 -14.01 -5.81 -40.91
CA ASP A 48 -14.60 -4.85 -39.99
C ASP A 48 -13.73 -4.73 -38.74
N TYR A 49 -13.18 -3.54 -38.50
CA TYR A 49 -12.40 -3.23 -37.30
C TYR A 49 -13.31 -2.68 -36.21
N ILE A 50 -13.17 -3.20 -34.99
CA ILE A 50 -13.85 -2.67 -33.80
C ILE A 50 -12.83 -1.83 -33.02
N PRO A 51 -12.95 -0.49 -32.97
CA PRO A 51 -12.04 0.33 -32.19
C PRO A 51 -12.29 0.10 -30.69
N VAL A 52 -11.28 -0.40 -29.98
CA VAL A 52 -11.27 -0.46 -28.51
C VAL A 52 -10.80 0.89 -27.98
N ARG A 53 -11.64 1.56 -27.18
CA ARG A 53 -11.35 2.86 -26.58
C ARG A 53 -11.05 2.69 -25.09
N ALA A 54 -10.18 3.54 -24.56
CA ALA A 54 -9.95 3.61 -23.12
C ALA A 54 -11.25 4.04 -22.42
N PRO A 55 -11.70 3.31 -21.38
CA PRO A 55 -12.92 3.65 -20.66
C PRO A 55 -12.73 4.83 -19.71
N VAL A 56 -11.49 5.08 -19.27
CA VAL A 56 -11.12 6.14 -18.33
C VAL A 56 -9.89 6.90 -18.84
N ASN A 57 -9.76 8.15 -18.40
CA ASN A 57 -8.51 8.89 -18.55
C ASN A 57 -7.51 8.35 -17.51
N GLY A 58 -6.27 8.09 -17.92
CA GLY A 58 -5.27 7.54 -17.02
C GLY A 58 -3.95 7.25 -17.74
N ARG A 59 -2.98 6.70 -17.00
CA ARG A 59 -1.73 6.18 -17.55
C ARG A 59 -1.85 4.70 -17.81
N LEU A 60 -1.22 4.24 -18.89
CA LEU A 60 -1.10 2.81 -19.18
C LEU A 60 -0.06 2.20 -18.24
N PHE A 61 -0.49 1.33 -17.32
CA PHE A 61 0.39 0.65 -16.37
C PHE A 61 0.96 -0.62 -16.94
N ARG A 62 0.13 -1.42 -17.60
CA ARG A 62 0.55 -2.71 -18.14
C ARG A 62 -0.18 -3.02 -19.44
N ARG A 63 0.58 -3.52 -20.42
CA ARG A 63 0.06 -4.11 -21.65
C ARG A 63 0.16 -5.62 -21.51
N MET A 64 -0.98 -6.29 -21.36
CA MET A 64 -1.03 -7.74 -21.20
C MET A 64 -0.95 -8.44 -22.56
N GLN A 65 -1.61 -7.89 -23.57
CA GLN A 65 -1.57 -8.40 -24.94
C GLN A 65 -0.77 -7.48 -25.85
N GLN A 66 0.20 -8.03 -26.55
CA GLN A 66 0.98 -7.34 -27.58
C GLN A 66 0.75 -8.02 -28.94
N SER A 67 0.57 -7.21 -29.98
CA SER A 67 0.42 -7.66 -31.37
C SER A 67 -0.85 -8.50 -31.65
N GLU A 68 -1.08 -8.80 -32.94
CA GLU A 68 -2.22 -9.59 -33.44
C GLU A 68 -2.31 -10.95 -32.73
N ALA A 69 -3.44 -11.19 -32.09
CA ALA A 69 -3.73 -12.45 -31.41
C ALA A 69 -5.22 -12.74 -31.43
N ILE A 70 -5.56 -14.03 -31.41
CA ILE A 70 -6.93 -14.48 -31.22
C ILE A 70 -7.28 -14.31 -29.75
N LEU A 71 -8.27 -13.47 -29.47
CA LEU A 71 -8.70 -13.14 -28.12
C LEU A 71 -10.07 -13.74 -27.85
N ALA A 72 -10.21 -14.35 -26.66
CA ALA A 72 -11.52 -14.73 -26.17
C ALA A 72 -12.26 -13.47 -25.70
N ALA A 73 -13.59 -13.51 -25.73
CA ALA A 73 -14.38 -12.44 -25.14
C ALA A 73 -14.06 -12.34 -23.64
N GLY A 74 -13.73 -11.13 -23.18
CA GLY A 74 -13.34 -10.86 -21.80
C GLY A 74 -11.84 -10.99 -21.52
N THR A 75 -10.99 -11.29 -22.51
CA THR A 75 -9.53 -11.24 -22.30
C THR A 75 -9.07 -9.81 -21.99
N PRO A 76 -8.40 -9.57 -20.86
CA PRO A 76 -7.87 -8.24 -20.53
C PRO A 76 -6.71 -7.87 -21.45
N LEU A 77 -6.72 -6.63 -21.97
CA LEU A 77 -5.72 -6.17 -22.95
C LEU A 77 -4.74 -5.18 -22.35
N LEU A 78 -5.27 -4.23 -21.58
CA LEU A 78 -4.57 -3.04 -21.07
C LEU A 78 -5.04 -2.78 -19.64
N GLU A 79 -4.13 -2.25 -18.83
CA GLU A 79 -4.38 -1.79 -17.47
C GLU A 79 -4.14 -0.28 -17.43
N ILE A 80 -5.18 0.49 -17.12
CA ILE A 80 -5.17 1.95 -17.12
C ILE A 80 -5.70 2.42 -15.77
N ASP A 81 -5.00 3.36 -15.15
CA ASP A 81 -5.39 3.94 -13.86
C ASP A 81 -4.90 5.39 -13.73
N ASP A 82 -5.25 6.07 -12.65
CA ASP A 82 -4.75 7.40 -12.32
C ASP A 82 -3.51 7.31 -11.39
N PRO A 83 -2.33 7.82 -11.79
CA PRO A 83 -1.19 7.90 -10.88
C PRO A 83 -1.46 8.77 -9.64
N ALA A 84 -2.44 9.67 -9.66
CA ALA A 84 -2.76 10.52 -8.51
C ALA A 84 -3.51 9.78 -7.39
N THR A 85 -4.08 8.60 -7.65
CA THR A 85 -4.84 7.81 -6.66
C THR A 85 -4.05 6.62 -6.12
N MET A 86 -2.71 6.68 -6.16
CA MET A 86 -1.84 5.62 -5.63
C MET A 86 -1.99 5.46 -4.10
N GLU A 87 -1.94 4.21 -3.68
CA GLU A 87 -1.89 3.74 -2.31
C GLU A 87 -0.66 2.84 -2.10
N ASN A 88 -0.14 2.88 -0.88
CA ASN A 88 0.96 2.04 -0.45
C ASN A 88 0.39 0.82 0.29
N VAL A 89 0.58 -0.38 -0.26
CA VAL A 89 0.18 -1.63 0.39
C VAL A 89 1.41 -2.29 0.99
N THR A 90 1.46 -2.28 2.32
CA THR A 90 2.55 -2.86 3.11
C THR A 90 2.14 -4.19 3.71
N ASP A 91 2.94 -5.23 3.54
CA ASP A 91 2.71 -6.50 4.20
C ASP A 91 3.49 -6.55 5.53
N LEU A 92 2.77 -6.76 6.62
CA LEU A 92 3.34 -6.91 7.96
C LEU A 92 3.18 -8.35 8.42
N LEU A 93 4.08 -8.81 9.30
CA LEU A 93 3.85 -10.04 10.05
C LEU A 93 2.56 -9.91 10.86
N SER A 94 1.78 -10.99 10.95
CA SER A 94 0.52 -10.99 11.71
C SER A 94 0.70 -10.50 13.16
N THR A 95 1.82 -10.82 13.79
CA THR A 95 2.19 -10.40 15.15
C THR A 95 2.44 -8.90 15.29
N ASP A 96 2.80 -8.22 14.22
CA ASP A 96 3.00 -6.76 14.21
C ASP A 96 1.75 -6.04 13.72
N ALA A 97 1.02 -6.61 12.76
CA ALA A 97 -0.22 -6.06 12.25
C ALA A 97 -1.26 -5.81 13.36
N VAL A 98 -1.33 -6.67 14.39
CA VAL A 98 -2.23 -6.48 15.55
C VAL A 98 -1.93 -5.23 16.39
N LYS A 99 -0.71 -4.68 16.31
CA LYS A 99 -0.31 -3.46 17.02
C LYS A 99 -0.65 -2.20 16.21
N VAL A 100 -0.87 -2.37 14.90
CA VAL A 100 -1.19 -1.28 13.98
C VAL A 100 -2.68 -0.97 14.05
N LYS A 101 -3.00 0.32 14.04
CA LYS A 101 -4.38 0.82 14.05
C LYS A 101 -4.60 1.77 12.88
N GLU A 102 -5.84 1.84 12.44
CA GLU A 102 -6.29 2.87 11.50
C GLU A 102 -5.97 4.26 12.05
N HIS A 103 -5.68 5.20 11.15
CA HIS A 103 -5.28 6.58 11.46
C HIS A 103 -3.91 6.76 12.11
N GLN A 104 -3.10 5.70 12.25
CA GLN A 104 -1.71 5.86 12.68
C GLN A 104 -0.87 6.55 11.60
N GLU A 105 0.04 7.40 12.06
CA GLU A 105 1.00 8.06 11.21
C GLU A 105 2.07 7.09 10.71
N VAL A 106 2.47 7.28 9.45
CA VAL A 106 3.41 6.43 8.74
C VAL A 106 4.44 7.30 8.05
N ILE A 107 5.69 6.87 8.12
CA ILE A 107 6.80 7.46 7.37
C ILE A 107 7.21 6.48 6.27
N ILE A 108 7.29 6.97 5.04
CA ILE A 108 7.64 6.19 3.85
C ILE A 108 9.01 6.67 3.36
N GLU A 109 9.98 5.75 3.33
CA GLU A 109 11.39 5.97 3.00
C GLU A 109 11.83 5.02 1.86
N ASP A 110 13.07 5.14 1.40
CA ASP A 110 13.68 4.28 0.36
C ASP A 110 12.85 4.09 -0.92
N TRP A 111 12.08 5.12 -1.29
CA TRP A 111 11.22 5.11 -2.48
C TRP A 111 11.91 5.69 -3.74
N GLY A 112 13.09 6.30 -3.56
CA GLY A 112 13.90 6.89 -4.64
C GLY A 112 13.99 8.42 -4.63
N GLY A 113 13.21 9.10 -3.79
CA GLY A 113 13.30 10.56 -3.61
C GLY A 113 14.21 11.00 -2.46
N PRO A 114 14.51 12.31 -2.37
CA PRO A 114 15.42 12.86 -1.36
C PRO A 114 14.76 13.03 0.03
N GLN A 115 13.43 13.03 0.11
CA GLN A 115 12.67 13.28 1.33
C GLN A 115 11.76 12.09 1.64
N ALA A 116 11.58 11.84 2.94
CA ALA A 116 10.61 10.86 3.42
C ALA A 116 9.19 11.39 3.23
N LEU A 117 8.30 10.55 2.72
CA LEU A 117 6.89 10.91 2.52
C LEU A 117 6.11 10.59 3.79
N LYS A 118 5.07 11.40 4.04
CA LYS A 118 4.12 11.14 5.13
C LYS A 118 2.92 10.38 4.61
N GLY A 119 2.48 9.41 5.39
CA GLY A 119 1.26 8.66 5.12
C GLY A 119 0.45 8.39 6.39
N ILE A 120 -0.78 7.92 6.18
CA ILE A 120 -1.69 7.51 7.24
C ILE A 120 -2.21 6.12 6.93
N VAL A 121 -2.29 5.26 7.95
CA VAL A 121 -2.94 3.94 7.81
C VAL A 121 -4.42 4.16 7.55
N ARG A 122 -4.88 3.81 6.34
CA ARG A 122 -6.30 3.81 6.00
C ARG A 122 -6.99 2.61 6.63
N ARG A 123 -6.43 1.42 6.45
CA ARG A 123 -7.03 0.17 6.90
C ARG A 123 -6.00 -0.94 7.06
N VAL A 124 -6.20 -1.78 8.06
CA VAL A 124 -5.54 -3.09 8.17
C VAL A 124 -6.50 -4.14 7.61
N GLU A 125 -6.05 -4.97 6.67
CA GLU A 125 -6.90 -6.02 6.14
C GLU A 125 -7.24 -7.05 7.22
N PRO A 126 -8.50 -7.50 7.33
CA PRO A 126 -8.91 -8.45 8.36
C PRO A 126 -8.41 -9.88 8.09
N PHE A 127 -7.96 -10.16 6.87
CA PHE A 127 -7.53 -11.49 6.44
C PHE A 127 -6.01 -11.52 6.23
N GLY A 128 -5.36 -12.52 6.83
CA GLY A 128 -3.94 -12.78 6.60
C GLY A 128 -3.73 -13.85 5.54
N PHE A 129 -2.61 -13.76 4.82
CA PHE A 129 -2.21 -14.73 3.80
C PHE A 129 -0.83 -15.32 4.14
N TYR A 130 -0.56 -16.51 3.60
CA TYR A 130 0.74 -17.14 3.73
C TYR A 130 1.68 -16.71 2.60
N LYS A 131 2.91 -16.38 2.96
CA LYS A 131 3.98 -16.03 2.02
C LYS A 131 5.22 -16.84 2.37
N ILE A 132 5.79 -17.51 1.38
CA ILE A 132 7.06 -18.20 1.55
C ILE A 132 8.18 -17.16 1.45
N SER A 133 8.97 -17.05 2.51
CA SER A 133 10.14 -16.18 2.56
C SER A 133 11.27 -16.68 1.66
N ALA A 134 12.29 -15.85 1.44
CA ALA A 134 13.49 -16.26 0.70
C ALA A 134 14.24 -17.44 1.36
N LEU A 135 13.99 -17.70 2.65
CA LEU A 135 14.56 -18.82 3.39
C LEU A 135 13.69 -20.10 3.31
N GLY A 136 12.53 -20.04 2.64
CA GLY A 136 11.60 -21.17 2.54
C GLY A 136 10.67 -21.34 3.75
N ILE A 137 10.66 -20.37 4.69
CA ILE A 137 9.76 -20.39 5.83
C ILE A 137 8.43 -19.76 5.41
N GLU A 138 7.33 -20.44 5.71
CA GLU A 138 5.97 -19.92 5.56
C GLU A 138 5.67 -18.90 6.66
N GLU A 139 5.40 -17.67 6.25
CA GLU A 139 5.03 -16.58 7.16
C GLU A 139 3.57 -16.21 6.94
N GLN A 140 2.84 -15.99 8.04
CA GLN A 140 1.52 -15.39 7.98
C GLN A 140 1.64 -13.86 7.98
N ARG A 141 1.23 -13.24 6.88
CA ARG A 141 1.31 -11.80 6.67
C ARG A 141 -0.08 -11.18 6.51
N VAL A 142 -0.20 -9.90 6.81
CA VAL A 142 -1.42 -9.12 6.68
C VAL A 142 -1.08 -7.85 5.93
N ASN A 143 -1.92 -7.46 4.96
CA ASN A 143 -1.73 -6.19 4.28
C ASN A 143 -2.27 -5.04 5.12
N VAL A 144 -1.55 -3.93 5.08
CA VAL A 144 -1.95 -2.65 5.62
C VAL A 144 -1.93 -1.64 4.49
N ILE A 145 -3.05 -0.98 4.28
CA ILE A 145 -3.28 0.01 3.23
C ILE A 145 -2.99 1.38 3.81
N ILE A 146 -2.10 2.12 3.14
CA ILE A 146 -1.60 3.41 3.59
C ILE A 146 -1.81 4.45 2.49
N ASP A 147 -2.33 5.60 2.91
CA ASP A 147 -2.55 6.75 2.04
C ASP A 147 -1.42 7.75 2.17
N PHE A 148 -1.06 8.36 1.04
CA PHE A 148 -0.14 9.47 1.02
C PHE A 148 -0.82 10.74 1.52
N VAL A 149 -0.19 11.41 2.48
CA VAL A 149 -0.58 12.73 2.98
C VAL A 149 0.29 13.82 2.36
N SER A 150 1.52 13.48 1.98
CA SER A 150 2.41 14.37 1.23
C SER A 150 1.78 14.82 -0.10
N PRO A 151 1.98 16.08 -0.53
CA PRO A 151 1.53 16.58 -1.84
C PRO A 151 1.99 15.69 -2.99
N HIS A 152 1.14 15.53 -4.03
CA HIS A 152 1.45 14.68 -5.19
C HIS A 152 2.77 15.06 -5.89
N GLU A 153 3.11 16.35 -5.90
CA GLU A 153 4.36 16.85 -6.49
C GLU A 153 5.62 16.21 -5.87
N GLU A 154 5.56 15.86 -4.58
CA GLU A 154 6.68 15.23 -3.87
C GLU A 154 6.91 13.78 -4.31
N TRP A 155 5.88 13.09 -4.82
CA TRP A 155 5.93 11.68 -5.18
C TRP A 155 5.48 11.38 -6.61
N ALA A 156 5.41 12.39 -7.48
CA ALA A 156 4.97 12.25 -8.88
C ALA A 156 5.86 11.32 -9.73
N SER A 157 7.12 11.11 -9.30
CA SER A 157 8.05 10.17 -9.93
C SER A 157 7.89 8.72 -9.45
N LEU A 158 7.13 8.50 -8.38
CA LEU A 158 6.85 7.16 -7.86
C LEU A 158 5.93 6.43 -8.85
N GLY A 159 6.31 5.21 -9.22
CA GLY A 159 5.52 4.37 -10.13
C GLY A 159 4.78 3.26 -9.41
N HIS A 160 3.74 2.72 -10.05
CA HIS A 160 3.07 1.51 -9.59
C HIS A 160 4.06 0.34 -9.47
N GLY A 161 3.95 -0.43 -8.39
CA GLY A 161 4.79 -1.60 -8.15
C GLY A 161 6.23 -1.29 -7.74
N TYR A 162 6.55 -0.03 -7.46
CA TYR A 162 7.85 0.35 -6.92
C TYR A 162 8.00 -0.18 -5.49
N ARG A 163 9.25 -0.44 -5.10
CA ARG A 163 9.58 -0.84 -3.74
C ARG A 163 9.69 0.42 -2.88
N VAL A 164 9.07 0.39 -1.71
CA VAL A 164 9.21 1.44 -0.69
C VAL A 164 9.37 0.82 0.70
N GLU A 165 10.10 1.48 1.59
CA GLU A 165 10.21 1.11 3.00
C GLU A 165 9.19 1.90 3.81
N THR A 166 8.39 1.20 4.60
CA THR A 166 7.33 1.82 5.40
C THR A 166 7.60 1.64 6.89
N ARG A 167 7.46 2.72 7.66
CA ARG A 167 7.59 2.73 9.12
C ARG A 167 6.33 3.25 9.78
N VAL A 168 5.60 2.35 10.43
CA VAL A 168 4.37 2.70 11.17
C VAL A 168 4.71 3.11 12.60
N MET A 169 4.20 4.26 13.03
CA MET A 169 4.33 4.73 14.41
C MET A 169 3.23 4.12 15.28
N ILE A 170 3.61 3.09 16.04
CA ILE A 170 2.69 2.32 16.89
C ILE A 170 2.25 3.11 18.12
N GLU A 171 3.17 3.87 18.69
CA GLU A 171 2.94 4.65 19.91
C GLU A 171 3.73 5.95 19.83
N LEU A 172 3.05 7.05 20.15
CA LEU A 172 3.62 8.38 20.29
C LEU A 172 3.27 8.87 21.69
N ARG A 173 4.29 9.19 22.50
CA ARG A 173 4.11 9.80 23.81
C ARG A 173 4.94 11.06 23.90
N ASP A 174 4.28 12.16 24.24
CA ASP A 174 4.93 13.42 24.54
C ASP A 174 5.37 13.46 26.00
N ASN A 175 6.38 14.28 26.30
CA ASN A 175 6.86 14.55 27.65
C ASN A 175 7.24 13.29 28.46
N VAL A 176 8.03 12.40 27.85
CA VAL A 176 8.57 11.20 28.52
C VAL A 176 10.06 11.34 28.80
N LEU A 177 10.49 10.86 29.97
CA LEU A 177 11.92 10.72 30.27
C LEU A 177 12.49 9.57 29.43
N LYS A 178 13.45 9.89 28.56
CA LYS A 178 14.18 8.90 27.75
C LYS A 178 15.54 8.69 28.39
N VAL A 179 15.82 7.46 28.78
CA VAL A 179 17.14 7.03 29.26
C VAL A 179 17.68 5.94 28.32
N PRO A 180 19.00 5.91 28.03
CA PRO A 180 19.60 4.78 27.32
C PRO A 180 19.36 3.48 28.09
N GLU A 181 19.14 2.38 27.39
CA GLU A 181 18.95 1.07 28.01
C GLU A 181 20.16 0.68 28.88
N SER A 182 21.37 1.04 28.45
CA SER A 182 22.61 0.80 29.19
C SER A 182 22.73 1.57 30.51
N ALA A 183 21.88 2.57 30.75
CA ALA A 183 21.84 3.33 32.00
C ALA A 183 20.86 2.74 33.03
N LEU A 184 20.02 1.78 32.61
CA LEU A 184 19.07 1.09 33.48
C LEU A 184 19.74 -0.10 34.16
N PHE A 185 19.64 -0.15 35.49
CA PHE A 185 20.14 -1.24 36.31
C PHE A 185 18.99 -1.89 37.05
N ARG A 186 19.06 -3.21 37.20
CA ARG A 186 18.06 -3.97 37.95
C ARG A 186 18.51 -4.12 39.39
N VAL A 187 17.77 -3.54 40.32
CA VAL A 187 18.01 -3.71 41.77
C VAL A 187 16.77 -4.38 42.35
N GLY A 188 16.89 -5.67 42.67
CA GLY A 188 15.74 -6.49 43.07
C GLY A 188 14.69 -6.58 41.96
N SER A 189 13.47 -6.10 42.24
CA SER A 189 12.36 -6.05 41.27
C SER A 189 12.23 -4.74 40.51
N ASP A 190 13.04 -3.73 40.84
CA ASP A 190 12.88 -2.37 40.35
C ASP A 190 13.98 -1.98 39.35
N TRP A 191 13.68 -0.95 38.55
CA TRP A 191 14.61 -0.35 37.61
C TRP A 191 15.15 0.94 38.21
N ASP A 192 16.48 1.04 38.34
CA ASP A 192 17.18 2.21 38.82
C ASP A 192 18.11 2.79 37.76
N VAL A 193 18.45 4.07 37.90
CA VAL A 193 19.44 4.77 37.08
C VAL A 193 20.40 5.53 37.97
N PHE A 194 21.67 5.62 37.58
CA PHE A 194 22.62 6.46 38.28
C PHE A 194 22.47 7.91 37.82
N ARG A 195 22.15 8.80 38.76
CA ARG A 195 22.19 10.26 38.55
C ARG A 195 23.59 10.75 38.85
N VAL A 196 24.17 11.55 37.95
CA VAL A 196 25.39 12.31 38.27
C VAL A 196 25.02 13.34 39.33
N ALA A 197 25.70 13.31 40.48
CA ALA A 197 25.59 14.36 41.48
C ALA A 197 26.72 15.35 41.22
N ASP A 198 26.38 16.63 41.05
CA ASP A 198 27.37 17.69 41.16
C ASP A 198 27.73 17.85 42.64
N ASP A 199 29.03 17.99 42.96
CA ASP A 199 29.57 18.09 44.34
C ASP A 199 29.05 19.31 45.15
N ALA A 200 28.08 20.07 44.62
CA ALA A 200 27.55 21.28 45.23
C ALA A 200 26.41 21.03 46.23
N ASP A 201 25.71 19.89 46.19
CA ASP A 201 24.59 19.64 47.10
C ASP A 201 24.76 18.32 47.85
N GLY A 202 25.37 18.42 49.04
CA GLY A 202 25.28 17.40 50.08
C GLY A 202 23.82 17.23 50.51
N GLY A 203 23.10 16.29 49.90
CA GLY A 203 21.70 16.02 50.19
C GLY A 203 21.26 14.63 49.73
N THR A 204 20.94 13.81 50.74
CA THR A 204 20.58 12.39 50.81
C THR A 204 19.82 11.77 49.62
N VAL A 205 20.23 10.52 49.36
CA VAL A 205 19.67 9.48 48.45
C VAL A 205 18.18 9.27 48.63
#